data_AF-A0AAD2G6P7-F1
#
_entry.id   AF-A0AAD2G6P7-F1
#
_cell.length_a   1.000
_cell.length_b   1.000
_cell.length_c   1.000
_cell.angle_alpha   90.00
_cell.angle_beta   90.00
_cell.angle_gamma   90.00
#
_symmetry.space_group_name_H-M   'P 1'
#
loop_
_entity.id
_entity.type
_entity.pdbx_description
1 polymer ?
#
loop_
_entity_poly.entity_id
_entity_poly.type
_entity_poly.pdbx_seq_one_letter_code
_entity_poly.pdbx_strand_id
1 'polypeptide(L)'
;MTLSRDELIEKIGGENQYNFLVTSFCENIQQDIGLKDIFMSFDLELLADRMTALLDIVLSQTSDSETLDDKDSNKVILANFSLFEAGMNATHFKLLQANFESALHDAWVDEDVIQQCTQRFAKLRTVFEEEGAAMEKSDMAGRVMEVRMMVAKSA
;
A
#
# COMPACT_ATOMS: atom_id res chain seq x y z
N MET A 1 -13.18 0.87 -21.22
CA MET A 1 -11.98 1.55 -21.76
C MET A 1 -11.17 1.99 -20.56
N THR A 2 -9.96 1.47 -20.42
CA THR A 2 -9.11 1.70 -19.25
C THR A 2 -8.34 3.01 -19.46
N LEU A 3 -8.57 4.00 -18.60
CA LEU A 3 -7.93 5.32 -18.70
C LEU A 3 -6.42 5.24 -18.44
N SER A 4 -5.62 6.06 -19.13
CA SER A 4 -4.22 6.26 -18.76
C SER A 4 -4.08 6.98 -17.41
N ARG A 5 -2.88 7.01 -16.83
CA ARG A 5 -2.59 7.77 -15.60
C ARG A 5 -2.99 9.24 -15.76
N ASP A 6 -2.57 9.86 -16.84
CA ASP A 6 -2.79 11.29 -17.07
C ASP A 6 -4.29 11.59 -17.23
N GLU A 7 -5.02 10.74 -17.96
CA GLU A 7 -6.48 10.87 -18.07
C GLU A 7 -7.20 10.67 -16.72
N LEU A 8 -6.72 9.76 -15.86
CA LEU A 8 -7.27 9.60 -14.51
C LEU A 8 -7.00 10.82 -13.64
N ILE A 9 -5.80 11.37 -13.67
CA ILE A 9 -5.44 12.55 -12.88
C ILE A 9 -6.24 13.77 -13.34
N GLU A 10 -6.39 13.97 -14.65
CA GLU A 10 -7.27 15.02 -15.19
C GLU A 10 -8.72 14.84 -14.69
N LYS A 11 -9.22 13.60 -14.67
CA LYS A 11 -10.55 13.27 -14.12
C LYS A 11 -10.68 13.46 -12.62
N ILE A 12 -9.61 13.27 -11.85
CA ILE A 12 -9.57 13.56 -10.41
C ILE A 12 -9.67 15.07 -10.15
N GLY A 13 -9.28 15.91 -11.12
CA GLY A 13 -9.24 17.38 -10.99
C GLY A 13 -7.86 17.98 -11.26
N GLY A 14 -6.97 17.22 -11.88
CA GLY A 14 -5.59 17.60 -12.21
C GLY A 14 -4.60 17.37 -11.07
N GLU A 15 -3.33 17.69 -11.33
CA GLU A 15 -2.20 17.43 -10.42
C GLU A 15 -2.37 18.05 -9.03
N ASN A 16 -2.99 19.22 -8.91
CA ASN A 16 -3.24 19.85 -7.60
C ASN A 16 -4.21 19.04 -6.74
N GLN A 17 -5.27 18.51 -7.35
CA GLN A 17 -6.26 17.70 -6.65
C GLN A 17 -5.69 16.31 -6.32
N TYR A 18 -4.84 15.77 -7.19
CA TYR A 18 -4.07 14.55 -6.91
C TYR A 18 -3.14 14.73 -5.70
N ASN A 19 -2.39 15.83 -5.61
CA ASN A 19 -1.53 16.11 -4.45
C ASN A 19 -2.33 16.29 -3.15
N PHE A 20 -3.50 16.92 -3.23
CA PHE A 20 -4.44 16.99 -2.11
C PHE A 20 -4.92 15.60 -1.69
N LEU A 21 -5.34 14.77 -2.65
CA LEU A 21 -5.74 13.37 -2.43
C LEU A 21 -4.66 12.57 -1.69
N VAL A 22 -3.40 12.67 -2.13
CA VAL A 22 -2.27 12.00 -1.45
C VAL A 22 -2.16 12.48 0.00
N THR A 23 -2.26 13.79 0.23
CA THR A 23 -2.17 14.36 1.58
C THR A 23 -3.30 13.83 2.47
N SER A 24 -4.55 13.88 2.02
CA SER A 24 -5.71 13.35 2.75
C SER A 24 -5.60 11.86 2.99
N PHE A 25 -5.07 11.10 2.03
CA PHE A 25 -4.84 9.67 2.20
C PHE A 25 -3.81 9.38 3.31
N CYS A 26 -2.70 10.12 3.36
CA CYS A 26 -1.71 10.00 4.42
C CYS A 26 -2.26 10.39 5.80
N GLU A 27 -3.07 11.45 5.87
CA GLU A 27 -3.74 11.86 7.10
C GLU A 27 -4.70 10.77 7.61
N ASN A 28 -5.49 10.18 6.70
CA ASN A 28 -6.38 9.07 7.02
C ASN A 28 -5.61 7.86 7.56
N ILE A 29 -4.48 7.49 6.93
CA ILE A 29 -3.59 6.41 7.41
C ILE A 29 -3.09 6.69 8.83
N GLN A 30 -2.64 7.91 9.11
CA GLN A 30 -2.10 8.25 10.44
C GLN A 30 -3.16 8.25 11.54
N GLN A 31 -4.42 8.48 11.18
CA GLN A 31 -5.55 8.47 12.11
C GLN A 31 -6.17 7.08 12.29
N ASP A 32 -5.90 6.13 11.39
CA ASP A 32 -6.41 4.76 11.48
C ASP A 32 -5.67 3.95 12.56
N ILE A 33 -6.42 3.59 13.61
CA ILE A 33 -5.90 2.83 14.75
C ILE A 33 -5.32 1.47 14.32
N GLY A 34 -5.88 0.83 13.29
CA GLY A 34 -5.42 -0.45 12.78
C GLY A 34 -4.17 -0.36 11.92
N LEU A 35 -3.79 0.83 11.45
CA LEU A 35 -2.55 1.08 10.72
C LEU A 35 -1.46 1.76 11.58
N LYS A 36 -1.86 2.32 12.73
CA LYS A 36 -0.99 3.12 13.58
C LYS A 36 0.35 2.46 13.91
N ASP A 37 0.36 1.19 14.32
CA ASP A 37 1.59 0.54 14.76
C ASP A 37 2.61 0.34 13.61
N ILE A 38 2.14 0.25 12.37
CA ILE A 38 2.97 0.14 11.16
C ILE A 38 3.51 1.52 10.76
N PHE A 39 2.64 2.54 10.80
CA PHE A 39 2.95 3.85 10.24
C PHE A 39 3.46 4.88 11.26
N MET A 40 3.49 4.57 12.55
CA MET A 40 3.88 5.50 13.62
C MET A 40 5.30 6.07 13.46
N SER A 41 6.21 5.32 12.84
CA SER A 41 7.60 5.74 12.63
C SER A 41 7.80 6.64 11.42
N PHE A 42 6.78 6.82 10.59
CA PHE A 42 6.83 7.65 9.40
C PHE A 42 6.28 9.05 9.71
N ASP A 43 7.10 10.06 9.49
CA ASP A 43 6.56 11.42 9.39
C ASP A 43 5.68 11.57 8.13
N LEU A 44 4.90 12.64 8.09
CA LEU A 44 3.92 12.84 7.03
C LEU A 44 4.56 13.02 5.66
N GLU A 45 5.76 13.61 5.60
CA GLU A 45 6.49 13.85 4.34
C GLU A 45 6.98 12.54 3.74
N LEU A 46 7.64 11.69 4.54
CA LEU A 46 8.10 10.37 4.11
C LEU A 46 6.93 9.45 3.75
N LEU A 47 5.81 9.56 4.47
CA LEU A 47 4.60 8.82 4.15
C LEU A 47 4.00 9.28 2.81
N ALA A 48 3.93 10.59 2.57
CA ALA A 48 3.43 11.17 1.32
C ALA A 48 4.28 10.74 0.11
N ASP A 49 5.61 10.76 0.22
CA ASP A 49 6.50 10.29 -0.86
C ASP A 49 6.24 8.82 -1.19
N ARG A 50 6.06 7.98 -0.17
CA ARG A 50 5.79 6.55 -0.34
C ARG A 50 4.42 6.28 -0.94
N MET A 51 3.38 6.95 -0.44
CA MET A 51 2.03 6.78 -0.97
C MET A 51 1.91 7.33 -2.38
N THR A 52 2.62 8.42 -2.70
CA THR A 52 2.72 8.93 -4.09
C THR A 52 3.33 7.89 -5.00
N ALA A 53 4.49 7.31 -4.62
CA ALA A 53 5.15 6.29 -5.43
C ALA A 53 4.28 5.04 -5.62
N LEU A 54 3.55 4.62 -4.58
CA LEU A 54 2.60 3.52 -4.66
C LEU A 54 1.44 3.85 -5.61
N LEU A 55 0.84 5.02 -5.47
CA LEU A 55 -0.28 5.47 -6.30
C LEU A 55 0.13 5.67 -7.75
N ASP A 56 1.34 6.15 -8.03
CA ASP A 56 1.86 6.24 -9.40
C ASP A 56 1.95 4.87 -10.08
N ILE A 57 2.37 3.84 -9.35
CA ILE A 57 2.34 2.47 -9.85
C ILE A 57 0.89 2.05 -10.12
N VAL A 58 -0.02 2.28 -9.17
CA VAL A 58 -1.44 1.92 -9.27
C VAL A 58 -2.13 2.58 -10.47
N LEU A 59 -1.98 3.90 -10.60
CA LEU A 59 -2.66 4.68 -11.63
C LEU A 59 -2.06 4.45 -13.02
N SER A 60 -0.79 4.03 -13.12
CA SER A 60 -0.15 3.65 -14.38
C SER A 60 -0.60 2.29 -14.93
N GLN A 61 -1.31 1.48 -14.13
CA GLN A 61 -1.81 0.18 -14.57
C GLN A 61 -2.86 0.35 -15.67
N THR A 62 -2.61 -0.24 -16.84
CA THR A 62 -3.56 -0.24 -17.98
C THR A 62 -4.05 -1.64 -18.35
N SER A 63 -3.49 -2.67 -17.73
CA SER A 63 -3.87 -4.06 -17.96
C SER A 63 -5.24 -4.36 -17.36
N ASP A 64 -6.03 -5.19 -18.04
CA ASP A 64 -7.32 -5.71 -17.54
C ASP A 64 -7.14 -6.92 -16.61
N SER A 65 -5.90 -7.37 -16.36
CA SER A 65 -5.57 -8.44 -15.40
C SER A 65 -6.05 -8.09 -14.00
N GLU A 66 -6.51 -9.09 -13.23
CA GLU A 66 -6.89 -8.95 -11.81
C GLU A 66 -5.67 -8.77 -10.89
N THR A 67 -4.49 -9.20 -11.34
CA THR A 67 -3.23 -9.09 -10.59
C THR A 67 -2.25 -8.16 -11.30
N LEU A 68 -1.32 -7.61 -10.52
CA LEU A 68 -0.14 -6.95 -11.05
C LEU A 68 0.73 -7.92 -11.85
N ASP A 69 1.45 -7.39 -12.85
CA ASP A 69 2.52 -8.14 -13.48
C ASP A 69 3.76 -8.20 -12.56
N ASP A 70 4.70 -9.10 -12.87
CA ASP A 70 5.90 -9.30 -12.06
C ASP A 70 6.74 -8.02 -11.94
N LYS A 71 6.78 -7.18 -12.98
CA LYS A 71 7.61 -5.97 -13.00
C LYS A 71 7.06 -4.93 -12.04
N ASP A 72 5.76 -4.67 -12.09
CA ASP A 72 5.11 -3.71 -11.19
C ASP A 72 5.00 -4.25 -9.77
N SER A 73 4.75 -5.56 -9.60
CA SER A 73 4.83 -6.22 -8.29
C SER A 73 6.20 -5.98 -7.64
N ASN A 74 7.30 -6.24 -8.36
CA ASN A 74 8.65 -6.00 -7.85
C ASN A 74 8.91 -4.53 -7.46
N LYS A 75 8.36 -3.56 -8.20
CA LYS A 75 8.47 -2.14 -7.80
C LYS A 75 7.74 -1.86 -6.50
N VAL A 76 6.52 -2.39 -6.34
CA VAL A 76 5.75 -2.24 -5.10
C VAL A 76 6.50 -2.85 -3.94
N ILE A 77 7.04 -4.06 -4.10
CA ILE A 77 7.81 -4.77 -3.08
C ILE A 77 9.02 -3.93 -2.64
N LEU A 78 9.84 -3.47 -3.60
CA LEU A 78 11.04 -2.70 -3.30
C LEU A 78 10.74 -1.34 -2.66
N ALA A 79 9.73 -0.62 -3.16
CA ALA A 79 9.35 0.68 -2.62
C ALA A 79 8.76 0.58 -1.20
N ASN A 80 8.12 -0.55 -0.87
CA ASN A 80 7.38 -0.73 0.37
C ASN A 80 7.99 -1.79 1.30
N PHE A 81 9.24 -2.20 1.05
CA PHE A 81 9.92 -3.25 1.82
C PHE A 81 9.85 -3.04 3.34
N SER A 82 10.10 -1.81 3.81
CA SER A 82 10.04 -1.46 5.22
C SER A 82 8.64 -1.59 5.84
N LEU A 83 7.57 -1.50 5.05
CA LEU A 83 6.21 -1.75 5.53
C LEU A 83 5.99 -3.25 5.75
N PHE A 84 6.50 -4.10 4.87
CA PHE A 84 6.46 -5.55 5.05
C PHE A 84 7.30 -6.00 6.25
N GLU A 85 8.48 -5.39 6.45
CA GLU A 85 9.28 -5.62 7.67
C GLU A 85 8.55 -5.18 8.95
N ALA A 86 7.73 -4.12 8.87
CA ALA A 86 6.88 -3.67 9.97
C ALA A 86 5.63 -4.56 10.20
N GLY A 87 5.47 -5.65 9.46
CA GLY A 87 4.36 -6.60 9.63
C GLY A 87 3.11 -6.28 8.82
N MET A 88 3.22 -5.43 7.79
CA MET A 88 2.11 -5.17 6.89
C MET A 88 1.70 -6.43 6.13
N ASN A 89 0.40 -6.68 6.06
CA ASN A 89 -0.17 -7.88 5.44
C ASN A 89 -1.56 -7.59 4.84
N ALA A 90 -2.25 -8.63 4.39
CA ALA A 90 -3.57 -8.54 3.77
C ALA A 90 -4.65 -7.85 4.62
N THR A 91 -4.57 -7.95 5.95
CA THR A 91 -5.54 -7.29 6.85
C THR A 91 -5.31 -5.79 6.86
N HIS A 92 -4.05 -5.37 7.00
CA HIS A 92 -3.65 -3.97 6.92
C HIS A 92 -3.92 -3.38 5.53
N PHE A 93 -3.74 -4.16 4.47
CA PHE A 93 -4.04 -3.73 3.11
C PHE A 93 -5.52 -3.34 2.92
N LYS A 94 -6.46 -4.07 3.54
CA LYS A 94 -7.89 -3.71 3.48
C LYS A 94 -8.17 -2.35 4.11
N LEU A 95 -7.51 -2.05 5.23
CA LEU A 95 -7.61 -0.73 5.86
C LEU A 95 -6.99 0.34 4.97
N LEU A 96 -5.82 0.07 4.39
CA LEU A 96 -5.17 0.98 3.46
C LEU A 96 -6.08 1.31 2.26
N GLN A 97 -6.71 0.31 1.67
CA GLN A 97 -7.65 0.50 0.56
C GLN A 97 -8.87 1.33 0.97
N ALA A 98 -9.45 1.08 2.15
CA ALA A 98 -10.58 1.85 2.66
C ALA A 98 -10.21 3.33 2.91
N ASN A 99 -9.01 3.59 3.45
CA ASN A 99 -8.52 4.96 3.65
C ASN A 99 -8.27 5.69 2.32
N PHE A 100 -7.82 4.97 1.28
CA PHE A 100 -7.67 5.52 -0.07
C PHE A 100 -9.02 5.88 -0.70
N GLU A 101 -10.01 4.98 -0.60
CA GLU A 101 -11.38 5.23 -1.05
C GLU A 101 -12.02 6.41 -0.33
N SER A 102 -11.83 6.52 0.99
CA SER A 102 -12.28 7.68 1.77
C SER A 102 -11.65 8.98 1.26
N ALA A 103 -10.34 8.99 1.01
CA ALA A 103 -9.64 10.17 0.51
C ALA A 103 -10.15 10.60 -0.88
N LEU A 104 -10.53 9.65 -1.74
CA LEU A 104 -11.15 9.94 -3.03
C LEU A 104 -12.52 10.63 -2.87
N HIS A 105 -13.34 10.17 -1.93
CA HIS A 105 -14.62 10.83 -1.61
C HIS A 105 -14.42 12.23 -1.02
N ASP A 106 -13.45 12.40 -0.11
CA ASP A 106 -13.11 13.70 0.49
C ASP A 106 -12.58 14.69 -0.56
N ALA A 107 -11.95 14.17 -1.62
CA ALA A 107 -11.50 14.92 -2.78
C ALA A 107 -12.61 15.18 -3.82
N TRP A 108 -13.86 14.82 -3.54
CA TRP A 108 -15.04 15.03 -4.41
C TRP A 108 -14.88 14.39 -5.80
N VAL A 109 -14.17 13.28 -5.89
CA VAL A 109 -13.95 12.55 -7.14
C VAL A 109 -15.24 11.84 -7.57
N ASP A 110 -15.52 11.84 -8.88
CA ASP A 110 -16.70 11.17 -9.43
C ASP A 110 -16.67 9.65 -9.20
N GLU A 111 -17.83 9.05 -8.92
CA GLU A 111 -17.95 7.63 -8.55
C GLU A 111 -17.37 6.65 -9.60
N ASP A 112 -17.48 6.97 -10.90
CA ASP A 112 -16.91 6.14 -11.97
C ASP A 112 -15.38 6.15 -11.95
N VAL A 113 -14.78 7.23 -11.46
CA VAL A 113 -13.32 7.38 -11.29
C VAL A 113 -12.88 6.70 -10.01
N ILE A 114 -13.64 6.85 -8.91
CA ILE A 114 -13.39 6.14 -7.65
C ILE A 114 -13.36 4.63 -7.89
N GLN A 115 -14.35 4.09 -8.60
CA GLN A 115 -14.43 2.68 -8.93
C GLN A 115 -13.18 2.21 -9.71
N GLN A 116 -12.71 3.00 -10.68
CA GLN A 116 -11.50 2.65 -11.44
C GLN A 116 -10.23 2.69 -10.58
N CYS A 117 -10.07 3.71 -9.76
CA CYS A 117 -8.92 3.85 -8.86
C CYS A 117 -8.88 2.71 -7.84
N THR A 118 -10.00 2.40 -7.19
CA THR A 118 -10.08 1.31 -6.19
C THR A 118 -9.91 -0.07 -6.82
N GLN A 119 -10.39 -0.29 -8.04
CA GLN A 119 -10.14 -1.53 -8.79
C GLN A 119 -8.65 -1.72 -9.12
N ARG A 120 -7.94 -0.66 -9.53
CA ARG A 120 -6.48 -0.72 -9.75
C ARG A 120 -5.72 -0.93 -8.44
N PHE A 121 -6.16 -0.26 -7.38
CA PHE A 121 -5.57 -0.41 -6.06
C PHE A 121 -5.71 -1.85 -5.55
N ALA A 122 -6.88 -2.47 -5.75
CA ALA A 122 -7.16 -3.84 -5.32
C ALA A 122 -6.19 -4.89 -5.91
N LYS A 123 -5.55 -4.61 -7.07
CA LYS A 123 -4.56 -5.51 -7.68
C LYS A 123 -3.28 -5.67 -6.85
N LEU A 124 -3.01 -4.70 -5.96
CA LEU A 124 -1.91 -4.78 -5.01
C LEU A 124 -2.12 -5.88 -3.97
N ARG A 125 -3.36 -6.32 -3.76
CA ARG A 125 -3.72 -7.25 -2.69
C ARG A 125 -2.87 -8.51 -2.67
N THR A 126 -2.63 -9.11 -3.84
CA THR A 126 -1.83 -10.35 -3.94
C THR A 126 -0.39 -10.13 -3.48
N VAL A 127 0.21 -8.98 -3.83
CA VAL A 127 1.56 -8.61 -3.37
C VAL A 127 1.61 -8.52 -1.85
N PHE A 128 0.64 -7.84 -1.23
CA PHE A 128 0.58 -7.70 0.23
C PHE A 128 0.22 -9.01 0.97
N GLU A 129 -0.52 -9.90 0.33
CA GLU A 129 -0.79 -11.25 0.82
C GLU A 129 0.46 -12.13 0.80
N GLU A 130 1.18 -12.15 -0.32
CA GLU A 130 2.36 -12.98 -0.54
C GLU A 130 3.56 -12.52 0.31
N GLU A 131 3.89 -11.24 0.26
CA GLU A 131 5.03 -10.69 1.00
C GLU A 131 4.80 -10.66 2.50
N GLY A 132 3.58 -10.32 2.94
CA GLY A 132 3.22 -10.40 4.35
C GLY A 132 3.40 -11.81 4.91
N ALA A 133 2.93 -12.83 4.16
CA ALA A 133 3.11 -14.22 4.55
C ALA A 133 4.58 -14.69 4.50
N ALA A 134 5.39 -14.17 3.57
CA ALA A 134 6.81 -14.48 3.48
C ALA A 134 7.60 -13.92 4.67
N MET A 135 7.31 -12.67 5.06
CA MET A 135 7.95 -12.01 6.21
C MET A 135 7.60 -12.68 7.53
N GLU A 136 6.33 -13.01 7.76
CA GLU A 136 5.88 -13.72 8.97
C GLU A 136 6.61 -15.07 9.15
N LYS A 137 6.82 -15.81 8.06
CA LYS A 137 7.57 -17.09 8.09
C LYS A 137 9.05 -16.89 8.39
N SER A 138 9.66 -15.84 7.82
CA SER A 138 11.07 -15.51 8.04
C SER A 138 11.35 -15.15 9.50
N ASP A 139 10.52 -14.27 10.08
CA ASP A 139 10.64 -13.86 11.49
C ASP A 139 10.45 -15.04 12.45
N MET A 140 9.44 -15.90 12.20
CA MET A 140 9.24 -17.10 13.00
C MET A 140 10.44 -18.05 12.95
N ALA A 141 11.05 -18.24 11.77
CA ALA A 141 12.24 -19.08 11.63
C ALA A 141 13.44 -18.51 12.40
N GLY A 142 13.64 -17.19 12.36
CA GLY A 142 14.68 -16.49 13.14
C GLY A 142 14.52 -16.71 14.64
N ARG A 143 13.33 -16.46 15.19
CA ARG A 143 13.04 -16.65 16.63
C ARG A 143 13.22 -18.09 17.09
N VAL A 144 12.79 -19.07 16.29
CA VAL A 144 12.99 -20.50 16.60
C VAL A 144 14.48 -20.85 16.65
N MET A 145 15.30 -20.28 15.76
CA MET A 145 16.74 -20.50 15.75
C MET A 145 17.41 -19.91 16.99
N GLU A 146 17.04 -18.68 17.39
CA GLU A 146 17.57 -18.05 18.61
C GLU A 146 17.24 -18.84 19.88
N VAL A 147 15.98 -19.29 20.03
CA VAL A 147 15.57 -20.12 21.17
C VAL A 147 16.38 -21.41 21.23
N ARG A 148 16.60 -22.07 20.09
CA ARG A 148 17.45 -23.29 20.02
C ARG A 148 18.88 -22.99 20.44
N MET A 149 19.46 -21.86 20.03
CA MET A 149 20.81 -21.47 20.45
C MET A 149 20.90 -21.15 21.95
N MET A 150 19.88 -20.52 22.53
CA MET A 150 19.85 -20.26 23.98
C MET A 150 19.77 -21.56 24.77
N VAL A 151 18.89 -22.48 24.38
CA VAL A 151 18.78 -23.81 25.02
C VAL A 151 20.09 -24.59 24.90
N ALA A 152 20.77 -24.54 23.75
CA ALA A 152 22.05 -25.22 23.54
C ALA A 152 23.22 -24.59 24.33
N LYS A 153 23.14 -23.30 24.71
CA LYS A 153 24.14 -22.62 25.54
C LYS A 153 23.90 -22.77 27.05
N SER A 154 22.69 -23.18 27.44
CA SER A 154 22.30 -23.40 28.84
C SER A 154 22.35 -24.87 29.28
N ALA A 155 22.75 -25.77 28.38
CA ALA A 155 22.99 -27.19 28.64
C ALA A 155 24.49 -27.48 28.70
#